data_AF-A0A3D9RID5-F1
#
_entry.id   AF-A0A3D9RID5-F1
#
_cell.length_a   1.000
_cell.length_b   1.000
_cell.length_c   1.000
_cell.angle_alpha   90.00
_cell.angle_beta   90.00
_cell.angle_gamma   90.00
#
_symmetry.space_group_name_H-M   'P 1'
#
loop_
_entity.id
_entity.type
_entity.pdbx_description
1 polymer ?
#
loop_
_entity_poly.entity_id
_entity_poly.type
_entity_poly.pdbx_seq_one_letter_code
_entity_poly.pdbx_strand_id
1 'polypeptide(L)'
;MVNRELKILSVVVIFFALCIFVLYELHRSPGIKSFDDTIDSIRNNEFIVNCSDAVNRGKTEVNDIGYLCSIHVDATTELKSNQGNTIQMDDFSAGDKVRIISSKSINFQKKRNFTAKEIILLEKAPKE
;
A
#
# COMPACT_ATOMS: atom_id res chain seq x y z
N MET A 1 -39.21 -39.42 -9.95
CA MET A 1 -39.33 -38.12 -9.24
C MET A 1 -38.05 -37.71 -8.51
N VAL A 2 -37.34 -38.65 -7.86
CA VAL A 2 -36.06 -38.43 -7.14
C VAL A 2 -34.98 -37.70 -7.94
N ASN A 3 -34.85 -37.97 -9.25
CA ASN A 3 -33.79 -37.40 -10.09
C ASN A 3 -33.98 -35.91 -10.43
N ARG A 4 -35.19 -35.36 -10.28
CA ARG A 4 -35.47 -33.92 -10.54
C ARG A 4 -35.18 -33.08 -9.30
N GLU A 5 -35.61 -33.55 -8.13
CA GLU A 5 -35.31 -32.94 -6.84
C GLU A 5 -33.80 -32.92 -6.57
N LEU A 6 -33.09 -34.01 -6.89
CA LEU A 6 -31.63 -34.07 -6.75
C LEU A 6 -30.91 -33.08 -7.67
N LYS A 7 -31.38 -32.90 -8.92
CA LYS A 7 -30.82 -31.91 -9.85
C LYS A 7 -31.06 -30.48 -9.38
N ILE A 8 -32.25 -30.18 -8.87
CA ILE A 8 -32.57 -28.85 -8.33
C ILE A 8 -31.69 -28.55 -7.11
N LEU A 9 -31.55 -29.52 -6.19
CA LEU A 9 -30.67 -29.40 -5.03
C LEU A 9 -29.22 -29.16 -5.45
N SER A 10 -28.70 -29.90 -6.43
CA SER A 10 -27.34 -29.68 -6.94
C SER A 10 -27.15 -28.29 -7.54
N VAL A 11 -28.11 -27.77 -8.30
CA VAL A 11 -28.03 -26.41 -8.88
C VAL A 11 -28.03 -25.35 -7.78
N VAL A 12 -28.87 -25.50 -6.75
CA VAL A 12 -28.91 -24.56 -5.61
C VAL A 12 -27.60 -24.56 -4.84
N VAL A 13 -27.01 -25.73 -4.58
CA VAL A 13 -25.72 -25.86 -3.88
C VAL A 13 -24.59 -25.22 -4.69
N ILE A 14 -24.54 -25.45 -6.01
CA ILE A 14 -23.53 -24.83 -6.89
C ILE A 14 -23.69 -23.31 -6.89
N PHE A 15 -24.92 -22.80 -6.95
CA PHE A 15 -25.18 -21.37 -6.91
C PHE A 15 -24.70 -20.74 -5.57
N PHE A 16 -25.02 -21.36 -4.43
CA PHE A 16 -24.54 -20.91 -3.13
C PHE A 16 -23.01 -20.95 -3.02
N ALA A 17 -22.36 -22.02 -3.51
CA ALA A 17 -20.91 -22.12 -3.53
C ALA A 17 -20.26 -21.01 -4.38
N LEU A 18 -20.85 -20.68 -5.53
CA LEU A 18 -20.40 -19.56 -6.37
C LEU A 18 -20.59 -18.21 -5.67
N CYS A 19 -21.72 -17.98 -4.99
CA CYS A 19 -21.93 -16.76 -4.22
C CYS A 19 -20.88 -16.62 -3.10
N ILE A 20 -20.59 -17.68 -2.36
CA ILE A 20 -19.55 -17.67 -1.32
C ILE A 20 -18.17 -17.38 -1.90
N PHE A 21 -17.84 -17.97 -3.06
CA PHE A 21 -16.57 -17.72 -3.74
C PHE A 21 -16.42 -16.25 -4.18
N VAL A 22 -17.48 -15.66 -4.74
CA VAL A 22 -17.50 -14.23 -5.12
C VAL A 22 -17.35 -13.33 -3.89
N LEU A 23 -18.04 -13.64 -2.79
CA LEU A 23 -17.92 -12.88 -1.54
C LEU A 23 -16.51 -12.97 -0.94
N TYR A 24 -15.85 -14.12 -1.06
CA TYR A 24 -14.48 -14.30 -0.57
C TYR A 24 -13.45 -13.41 -1.29
N GLU A 25 -13.56 -13.28 -2.62
CA GLU A 25 -12.68 -12.39 -3.40
C GLU A 25 -12.91 -10.91 -3.08
N LEU A 26 -14.14 -10.50 -2.75
CA LEU A 26 -14.47 -9.13 -2.36
C LEU A 26 -13.85 -8.69 -1.03
N HIS A 27 -13.57 -9.61 -0.11
CA HIS A 27 -12.96 -9.30 1.19
C HIS A 27 -11.44 -9.11 1.13
N ARG A 28 -10.81 -9.31 -0.03
CA ARG A 28 -9.37 -9.09 -0.18
C ARG A 28 -9.07 -7.60 -0.28
N SER A 29 -8.46 -7.03 0.77
CA SER A 29 -7.98 -5.64 0.72
C SER A 29 -7.08 -5.44 -0.49
N PRO A 30 -7.44 -4.54 -1.44
CA PRO A 30 -6.61 -4.25 -2.59
C PRO A 30 -5.30 -3.66 -2.09
N GLY A 31 -4.17 -4.15 -2.60
CA GLY A 31 -2.88 -3.58 -2.22
C GLY A 31 -2.72 -2.19 -2.84
N ILE A 32 -1.89 -1.37 -2.19
CA ILE A 32 -1.63 0.01 -2.59
C ILE A 32 -0.35 0.03 -3.42
N LYS A 33 -0.40 0.67 -4.59
CA LYS A 33 0.76 0.80 -5.49
C LYS A 33 1.53 2.11 -5.24
N SER A 34 0.84 3.15 -4.81
CA SER A 34 1.43 4.44 -4.46
C SER A 34 0.66 5.11 -3.35
N PHE A 35 1.36 5.91 -2.56
CA PHE A 35 0.80 6.72 -1.49
C PHE A 35 1.71 7.93 -1.23
N ASP A 36 1.14 8.94 -0.59
CA ASP A 36 1.83 10.19 -0.26
C ASP A 36 1.89 10.29 1.26
N ASP A 37 3.06 10.54 1.83
CA ASP A 37 3.22 10.72 3.27
C ASP A 37 4.50 11.51 3.60
N THR A 38 4.73 11.78 4.88
CA THR A 38 5.87 12.54 5.39
C THR A 38 7.00 11.61 5.84
N ILE A 39 8.23 12.02 5.56
CA ILE A 39 9.44 11.37 6.05
C ILE A 39 9.58 11.63 7.55
N ASP A 40 9.54 10.56 8.34
CA ASP A 40 9.88 10.59 9.77
C ASP A 40 11.40 10.67 9.95
N SER A 41 12.13 9.78 9.28
CA SER A 41 13.59 9.75 9.35
C SER A 41 14.22 9.08 8.14
N ILE A 42 15.49 9.38 7.89
CA ILE A 42 16.29 8.78 6.81
C ILE A 42 17.50 8.10 7.45
N ARG A 43 17.70 6.80 7.23
CA ARG A 43 18.81 6.02 7.80
C ARG A 43 19.21 4.89 6.84
N ASN A 44 20.51 4.67 6.63
CA ASN A 44 21.03 3.51 5.88
C ASN A 44 20.35 3.25 4.52
N ASN A 45 20.16 4.28 3.70
CA ASN A 45 19.42 4.20 2.42
C ASN A 45 17.95 3.76 2.56
N GLU A 46 17.35 4.00 3.73
CA GLU A 46 15.93 3.78 3.97
C GLU A 46 15.24 5.09 4.34
N PHE A 47 14.06 5.29 3.74
CA PHE A 47 13.10 6.27 4.21
C PHE A 47 12.16 5.59 5.20
N ILE A 48 12.14 6.11 6.42
CA ILE A 48 11.12 5.78 7.41
C ILE A 48 10.02 6.81 7.24
N VAL A 49 8.82 6.36 6.87
CA VAL A 49 7.66 7.23 6.62
C VAL A 49 6.51 6.79 7.49
N ASN A 50 5.64 7.75 7.83
CA ASN A 50 4.32 7.38 8.30
C ASN A 50 3.59 6.67 7.16
N CYS A 51 2.87 5.61 7.49
CA CYS A 51 2.03 4.88 6.54
C CYS A 51 0.74 4.41 7.19
N SER A 52 0.32 5.08 8.27
CA SER A 52 -0.88 4.74 9.04
C SER A 52 -2.12 4.76 8.15
N ASP A 53 -2.25 5.77 7.30
CA ASP A 53 -3.34 5.89 6.35
C ASP A 53 -3.35 4.73 5.35
N ALA A 54 -2.16 4.31 4.89
CA ALA A 54 -2.02 3.18 3.98
C ALA A 54 -2.36 1.84 4.67
N VAL A 55 -1.97 1.66 5.93
CA VAL A 55 -2.28 0.46 6.74
C VAL A 55 -3.77 0.37 7.08
N ASN A 56 -4.39 1.50 7.39
CA ASN A 56 -5.78 1.59 7.83
C ASN A 56 -6.78 1.80 6.69
N ARG A 57 -6.30 1.90 5.45
CA ARG A 57 -7.15 2.06 4.26
C ARG A 57 -8.25 0.99 4.21
N GLY A 58 -9.50 1.43 4.17
CA GLY A 58 -10.68 0.58 4.06
C GLY A 58 -11.13 -0.08 5.37
N LYS A 59 -10.50 0.25 6.50
CA LYS A 59 -11.00 -0.16 7.82
C LYS A 59 -12.05 0.82 8.34
N THR A 60 -13.09 0.28 8.96
CA THR A 60 -14.13 1.04 9.66
C THR A 60 -13.73 1.35 11.10
N GLU A 61 -12.87 0.52 11.69
CA GLU A 61 -12.30 0.71 13.02
C GLU A 61 -10.79 0.86 12.91
N VAL A 62 -10.28 1.98 13.41
CA VAL A 62 -8.86 2.33 13.42
C VAL A 62 -8.46 2.55 14.86
N ASN A 63 -7.46 1.81 15.31
CA ASN A 63 -6.86 2.02 16.63
C ASN A 63 -5.95 3.24 16.58
N ASP A 64 -5.78 3.96 17.69
CA ASP A 64 -4.93 5.17 17.81
C ASP A 64 -3.40 4.88 17.75
N ILE A 65 -3.00 3.80 17.07
CA ILE A 65 -1.61 3.39 16.89
C ILE A 65 -1.10 3.91 15.55
N GLY A 66 -0.03 4.70 15.58
CA GLY A 66 0.71 5.11 14.39
C GLY A 66 1.56 3.96 13.83
N TYR A 67 1.60 3.83 12.51
CA TYR A 67 2.42 2.85 11.80
C TYR A 67 3.48 3.53 10.95
N LEU A 68 4.73 3.07 11.10
CA LEU A 68 5.85 3.43 10.25
C LEU A 68 6.13 2.33 9.22
N CYS A 69 6.55 2.76 8.04
CA CYS A 69 7.01 1.89 6.95
C CYS A 69 8.48 2.19 6.63
N SER A 70 9.25 1.13 6.40
CA SER A 70 10.64 1.23 5.93
C SER A 70 10.67 1.04 4.41
N ILE A 71 11.20 2.04 3.72
CA ILE A 71 11.27 2.06 2.27
C ILE A 71 12.73 2.05 1.86
N HIS A 72 13.16 0.91 1.34
CA HIS A 72 14.52 0.72 0.87
C HIS A 72 14.73 1.40 -0.48
N VAL A 73 15.86 2.09 -0.61
CA VAL A 73 16.33 2.71 -1.84
C VAL A 73 17.57 1.97 -2.33
N ASP A 74 17.46 1.44 -3.54
CA ASP A 74 18.57 0.77 -4.23
C ASP A 74 18.92 1.47 -5.55
N ALA A 75 19.86 0.91 -6.30
CA ALA A 75 20.31 1.47 -7.58
C ALA A 75 19.22 1.50 -8.67
N THR A 76 18.08 0.83 -8.46
CA THR A 76 16.95 0.83 -9.41
C THR A 76 15.84 1.81 -9.01
N THR A 77 15.95 2.43 -7.83
CA THR A 77 14.97 3.37 -7.32
C THR A 77 15.19 4.75 -7.94
N GLU A 78 14.17 5.28 -8.61
CA GLU A 78 14.21 6.64 -9.17
C GLU A 78 13.84 7.69 -8.11
N LEU A 79 14.72 8.66 -7.88
CA LEU A 79 14.44 9.79 -6.98
C LEU A 79 14.18 11.05 -7.82
N LYS A 80 13.01 11.67 -7.66
CA LYS A 80 12.60 12.84 -8.46
C LYS A 80 12.04 13.98 -7.62
N SER A 81 12.18 15.19 -8.13
CA SER A 81 11.42 16.36 -7.67
C SER A 81 9.98 16.35 -8.22
N ASN A 82 9.10 17.17 -7.66
CA ASN A 82 7.75 17.39 -8.18
C ASN A 82 7.71 17.91 -9.64
N GLN A 83 8.82 18.47 -10.13
CA GLN A 83 9.00 18.91 -11.51
C GLN A 83 9.51 17.79 -12.45
N GLY A 84 9.78 16.60 -11.92
CA GLY A 84 10.29 15.45 -12.68
C GLY A 84 11.81 15.41 -12.85
N ASN A 85 12.55 16.38 -12.29
CA ASN A 85 14.01 16.35 -12.30
C ASN A 85 14.54 15.25 -11.38
N THR A 86 15.56 14.52 -11.82
CA THR A 86 16.29 13.56 -10.97
C THR A 86 17.02 14.29 -9.85
N ILE A 87 16.84 13.83 -8.62
CA ILE A 87 17.46 14.36 -7.41
C ILE A 87 18.19 13.24 -6.65
N GLN A 88 18.95 13.59 -5.62
CA GLN A 88 19.71 12.66 -4.80
C GLN A 88 19.04 12.43 -3.44
N MET A 89 19.47 11.39 -2.72
CA MET A 89 18.96 11.09 -1.38
C MET A 89 19.20 12.26 -0.41
N ASP A 90 20.31 12.98 -0.55
CA ASP A 90 20.67 14.13 0.28
C ASP A 90 19.77 15.35 0.04
N ASP A 91 19.02 15.37 -1.06
CA ASP A 91 17.99 16.38 -1.32
C ASP A 91 16.71 16.13 -0.53
N PHE A 92 16.61 15.06 0.26
CA PHE A 92 15.48 14.78 1.14
C PHE A 92 15.85 15.05 2.60
N SER A 93 14.84 15.35 3.41
CA SER A 93 15.00 15.60 4.84
C SER A 93 13.80 15.07 5.62
N ALA A 94 13.99 14.83 6.91
CA ALA A 94 12.86 14.56 7.80
C ALA A 94 11.86 15.73 7.73
N GLY A 95 10.57 15.41 7.74
CA GLY A 95 9.47 16.36 7.55
C GLY A 95 9.09 16.63 6.09
N ASP A 96 9.90 16.24 5.11
CA ASP A 96 9.55 16.38 3.70
C ASP A 96 8.36 15.49 3.34
N LYS A 97 7.45 16.01 2.52
CA LYS A 97 6.32 15.25 1.98
C LYS A 97 6.74 14.60 0.67
N VAL A 98 6.54 13.28 0.58
CA VAL A 98 6.95 12.48 -0.57
C VAL A 98 5.82 11.63 -1.10
N ARG A 99 5.84 11.34 -2.39
CA ARG A 99 5.05 10.29 -3.02
C ARG A 99 5.92 9.08 -3.24
N ILE A 100 5.49 7.94 -2.75
CA ILE A 100 6.19 6.67 -2.88
C ILE A 100 5.42 5.79 -3.85
N ILE A 101 6.13 5.23 -4.82
CA ILE A 101 5.58 4.35 -5.84
C ILE A 101 6.32 3.03 -5.79
N SER A 102 5.59 1.92 -5.65
CA SER A 102 6.15 0.57 -5.73
C SER A 102 5.91 -0.06 -7.10
N SER A 103 6.81 -0.96 -7.50
CA SER A 103 6.67 -1.75 -8.72
C SER A 103 5.45 -2.69 -8.65
N LYS A 104 5.09 -3.15 -7.45
CA LYS A 104 3.96 -4.05 -7.20
C LYS A 104 3.02 -3.45 -6.16
N SER A 105 1.77 -3.88 -6.21
CA SER A 105 0.77 -3.55 -5.21
C SER A 105 1.15 -4.16 -3.86
N ILE A 106 1.15 -3.36 -2.79
CA ILE A 106 1.58 -3.75 -1.44
C ILE A 106 0.38 -3.82 -0.51
N ASN A 107 0.22 -4.94 0.19
CA ASN A 107 -0.71 -5.03 1.30
C ASN A 107 -0.01 -4.60 2.60
N PHE A 108 -0.21 -3.35 3.00
CA PHE A 108 0.41 -2.72 4.17
C PHE A 108 -0.02 -3.35 5.50
N GLN A 109 -1.14 -4.07 5.54
CA GLN A 109 -1.55 -4.85 6.72
C GLN A 109 -0.66 -6.09 6.92
N LYS A 110 -0.03 -6.59 5.84
CA LYS A 110 0.84 -7.78 5.86
C LYS A 110 2.33 -7.45 5.83
N LYS A 111 2.73 -6.39 5.14
CA LYS A 111 4.13 -6.03 4.90
C LYS A 111 4.31 -4.52 4.89
N ARG A 112 5.24 -4.02 5.71
CA ARG A 112 5.56 -2.58 5.86
C ARG A 112 6.97 -2.19 5.40
N ASN A 113 7.76 -3.17 4.95
CA ASN A 113 9.14 -2.95 4.53
C ASN A 113 9.24 -3.34 3.05
N PHE A 114 9.67 -2.45 2.16
CA PHE A 114 9.74 -2.77 0.73
C PHE A 114 10.68 -1.83 -0.02
N THR A 115 11.09 -2.23 -1.21
CA THR A 115 11.88 -1.39 -2.11
C THR A 115 10.95 -0.54 -2.97
N ALA A 116 11.19 0.77 -3.01
CA ALA A 116 10.46 1.67 -3.90
C ALA A 116 10.92 1.48 -5.35
N LYS A 117 10.00 1.72 -6.29
CA LYS A 117 10.38 1.95 -7.69
C LYS A 117 10.77 3.41 -7.88
N GLU A 118 9.99 4.31 -7.28
CA GLU A 118 10.17 5.75 -7.46
C GLU A 118 9.74 6.48 -6.20
N ILE A 119 10.47 7.52 -5.82
CA ILE A 119 10.16 8.43 -4.72
C ILE A 119 10.22 9.85 -5.25
N ILE A 120 9.12 10.59 -5.09
CA ILE A 120 8.96 11.95 -5.60
C ILE A 120 8.86 12.91 -4.42
N LEU A 121 9.75 13.89 -4.34
CA LEU A 121 9.66 15.00 -3.39
C LEU A 121 8.55 15.95 -3.81
N LEU A 122 7.47 16.01 -3.01
CA LEU A 122 6.31 16.86 -3.29
C LEU A 122 6.47 18.25 -2.69
N GLU A 123 6.90 18.30 -1.43
CA GLU A 123 6.98 19.51 -0.63
C GLU A 123 8.09 19.39 0.41
N LYS A 124 8.81 20.49 0.63
CA LYS A 124 9.88 20.57 1.64
C LYS A 124 9.31 20.84 3.03
N ALA A 125 9.94 20.24 4.04
CA ALA A 125 9.70 20.60 5.43
C ALA A 125 9.86 22.13 5.62
N PRO A 126 9.00 22.77 6.41
CA PRO A 126 9.21 24.16 6.78
C PRO A 126 10.56 24.31 7.48
N LYS A 127 11.35 25.30 7.06
CA LYS A 127 12.57 25.67 7.77
C LYS A 127 12.14 26.50 8.98
N GLU A 128 12.37 25.99 10.18
CA GLU A 128 12.29 26.78 11.42
C GLU A 128 13.41 27.82 11.50
#